data_AF-A0A563U467-F1
#
_entry.id   AF-A0A563U467-F1
#
_cell.length_a   1.000
_cell.length_b   1.000
_cell.length_c   1.000
_cell.angle_alpha   90.00
_cell.angle_beta   90.00
_cell.angle_gamma   90.00
#
_symmetry.space_group_name_H-M   'P 1'
#
loop_
_entity.id
_entity.type
_entity.pdbx_description
1 polymer ?
#
loop_
_entity_poly.entity_id
_entity_poly.type
_entity_poly.pdbx_seq_one_letter_code
_entity_poly.pdbx_strand_id
1 'polypeptide(L)'
;MGKVKPVKQVSFGALQDSRSWIIFPKAVEYWLSDDGKNYKLAATIKTKIAPDSLEPQTQEYTAPIVKYSRYIKVIAKQYGPLPEWHESKGISSYIFADEITIE
;
A
#
# COMPACT_ATOMS: atom_id res chain seq x y z
N MET A 1 -17.66 -3.83 3.56
CA MET A 1 -17.92 -5.18 4.13
C MET A 1 -19.41 -5.46 4.45
N GLY A 2 -20.37 -4.75 3.84
CA GLY A 2 -21.81 -4.98 4.02
C GLY A 2 -22.40 -4.45 5.33
N LYS A 3 -21.78 -4.80 6.47
CA LYS A 3 -22.14 -4.38 7.84
C LYS A 3 -20.88 -4.11 8.67
N VAL A 4 -21.04 -3.50 9.84
CA VAL A 4 -19.95 -3.36 10.82
C VAL A 4 -19.50 -4.75 11.28
N LYS A 5 -18.20 -5.02 11.20
CA LYS A 5 -17.56 -6.29 11.58
C LYS A 5 -16.24 -6.01 12.29
N PRO A 6 -15.75 -6.93 13.14
CA PRO A 6 -14.39 -6.84 13.63
C PRO A 6 -13.40 -6.94 12.46
N VAL A 7 -12.36 -6.13 12.52
CA VAL A 7 -11.20 -6.10 11.64
C VAL A 7 -9.97 -6.25 12.53
N LYS A 8 -9.35 -7.41 12.48
CA LYS A 8 -8.10 -7.72 13.19
C LYS A 8 -6.90 -7.22 12.41
N GLN A 9 -6.91 -7.41 11.09
CA GLN A 9 -5.76 -7.13 10.25
C GLN A 9 -6.20 -6.73 8.83
N VAL A 10 -5.40 -5.86 8.21
CA VAL A 10 -5.48 -5.61 6.76
C VAL A 10 -4.08 -5.76 6.18
N SER A 11 -3.98 -6.40 5.02
CA SER A 11 -2.76 -6.47 4.22
C SER A 11 -3.01 -6.01 2.79
N PHE A 12 -1.94 -5.56 2.16
CA PHE A 12 -1.88 -5.15 0.76
C PHE A 12 -0.58 -5.70 0.21
N GLY A 13 -0.67 -6.55 -0.81
CA GLY A 13 0.49 -7.09 -1.52
C GLY A 13 0.91 -6.15 -2.65
N ALA A 14 2.21 -5.97 -2.82
CA ALA A 14 2.77 -5.20 -3.92
C ALA A 14 4.03 -5.85 -4.47
N LEU A 15 4.36 -5.51 -5.73
CA LEU A 15 5.58 -5.90 -6.43
C LEU A 15 6.51 -4.69 -6.59
N GLN A 16 7.82 -4.92 -6.48
CA GLN A 16 8.85 -4.04 -7.00
C GLN A 16 9.65 -4.79 -8.07
N ASP A 17 9.73 -4.19 -9.25
CA ASP A 17 10.66 -4.52 -10.32
C ASP A 17 11.10 -3.19 -10.92
N SER A 18 12.16 -2.64 -10.32
CA SER A 18 12.55 -1.27 -10.57
C SER A 18 12.98 -1.02 -12.01
N ARG A 19 13.60 -2.01 -12.67
CA ARG A 19 13.99 -1.91 -14.09
C ARG A 19 12.78 -1.78 -15.02
N SER A 20 11.64 -2.34 -14.60
CA SER A 20 10.34 -2.23 -15.26
C SER A 20 9.51 -1.03 -14.79
N TRP A 21 10.12 -0.10 -14.05
CA TRP A 21 9.52 1.13 -13.51
C TRP A 21 8.45 0.86 -12.44
N ILE A 22 8.37 -0.37 -11.94
CA ILE A 22 7.44 -0.78 -10.89
C ILE A 22 8.13 -0.58 -9.55
N ILE A 23 7.72 0.46 -8.82
CA ILE A 23 8.32 0.82 -7.54
C ILE A 23 7.26 0.71 -6.45
N PHE A 24 7.66 0.15 -5.32
CA PHE A 24 6.80 0.10 -4.15
C PHE A 24 6.20 1.47 -3.78
N PRO A 25 4.94 1.51 -3.30
CA PRO A 25 4.35 2.76 -2.80
C PRO A 25 5.13 3.28 -1.59
N LYS A 26 5.41 4.58 -1.45
CA LYS A 26 6.17 5.13 -0.29
C LYS A 26 5.59 4.67 1.07
N ALA A 27 4.27 4.57 1.12
CA ALA A 27 3.53 4.03 2.24
C ALA A 27 2.14 3.56 1.78
N VAL A 28 1.57 2.64 2.53
CA VAL A 28 0.16 2.25 2.44
C VAL A 28 -0.55 2.70 3.70
N GLU A 29 -1.68 3.40 3.53
CA GLU A 29 -2.53 3.85 4.63
C GLU A 29 -3.86 3.10 4.64
N TYR A 30 -4.28 2.74 5.85
CA TYR A 30 -5.55 2.07 6.11
C TYR A 30 -6.48 2.99 6.89
N TRP A 31 -7.65 3.25 6.32
CA TRP A 31 -8.66 4.13 6.88
C TRP A 31 -9.96 3.37 7.12
N LEU A 32 -10.59 3.61 8.26
CA LEU A 32 -11.81 2.90 8.68
C LEU A 32 -13.00 3.86 8.77
N SER A 33 -14.19 3.35 8.51
CA SER A 33 -15.44 4.09 8.64
C SER A 33 -16.63 3.16 8.87
N ASP A 34 -17.58 3.60 9.69
CA ASP A 34 -18.86 2.88 9.89
C ASP A 34 -19.95 3.36 8.92
N ASP A 35 -19.86 4.62 8.47
CA ASP A 35 -20.87 5.31 7.65
C ASP A 35 -20.46 5.49 6.17
N GLY A 36 -19.19 5.22 5.83
CA GLY A 36 -18.65 5.38 4.48
C GLY A 36 -18.41 6.84 4.08
N LYS A 37 -18.55 7.79 5.01
CA LYS A 37 -18.35 9.23 4.80
C LYS A 37 -17.20 9.75 5.64
N ASN A 38 -17.23 9.44 6.93
CA ASN A 38 -16.23 9.87 7.90
C ASN A 38 -15.19 8.77 8.08
N TYR A 39 -14.01 8.98 7.50
CA TYR A 39 -12.89 8.04 7.60
C TYR A 39 -11.87 8.49 8.63
N LYS A 40 -11.41 7.57 9.46
CA LYS A 40 -10.32 7.78 10.42
C LYS A 40 -9.12 6.92 10.04
N LEU A 41 -7.93 7.51 10.04
CA LEU A 41 -6.68 6.79 9.81
C LEU A 41 -6.50 5.78 10.95
N ALA A 42 -6.24 4.52 10.58
CA ALA A 42 -6.02 3.45 11.53
C ALA A 42 -4.57 2.96 11.54
N ALA A 43 -3.91 2.93 10.39
CA ALA A 43 -2.50 2.56 10.29
C ALA A 43 -1.84 3.13 9.03
N THR A 44 -0.51 3.29 9.10
CA THR A 44 0.36 3.62 7.97
C THR A 44 1.56 2.70 7.99
N ILE A 45 1.77 1.94 6.92
CA ILE A 45 2.93 1.05 6.76
C ILE A 45 3.82 1.63 5.67
N LYS A 46 5.08 1.95 6.02
CA LYS A 46 6.07 2.48 5.08
C LYS A 46 6.83 1.35 4.39
N THR A 47 7.26 1.57 3.16
CA THR A 47 8.22 0.69 2.49
C THR A 47 9.54 0.68 3.23
N LYS A 48 10.16 -0.50 3.30
CA LYS A 48 11.47 -0.70 3.90
C LYS A 48 12.56 -0.94 2.85
N ILE A 49 12.15 -1.31 1.65
CA ILE A 49 13.03 -1.64 0.53
C ILE A 49 13.36 -0.38 -0.26
N ALA A 50 14.65 -0.20 -0.55
CA ALA A 50 15.11 0.91 -1.36
C ALA A 50 14.75 0.67 -2.85
N PRO A 51 14.46 1.73 -3.61
CA PRO A 51 14.04 1.61 -5.01
C PRO A 51 15.17 1.07 -5.91
N ASP A 52 16.43 1.16 -5.49
CA ASP A 52 17.61 0.61 -6.18
C ASP A 52 17.86 -0.87 -5.85
N SER A 53 16.99 -1.51 -5.07
CA SER A 53 16.96 -2.97 -4.98
C SER A 53 16.38 -3.54 -6.28
N LEU A 54 17.27 -4.00 -7.15
CA LEU A 54 16.94 -4.38 -8.53
C LEU A 54 16.41 -5.81 -8.70
N GLU A 55 16.52 -6.65 -7.69
CA GLU A 55 15.92 -7.98 -7.72
C GLU A 55 14.40 -7.87 -7.56
N PRO A 56 13.60 -8.45 -8.49
CA PRO A 56 12.16 -8.44 -8.37
C PRO A 56 11.72 -9.09 -7.05
N GLN A 57 10.89 -8.38 -6.30
CA GLN A 57 10.46 -8.83 -4.98
C GLN A 57 9.09 -8.27 -4.61
N THR A 58 8.40 -8.99 -3.73
CA THR A 58 7.11 -8.56 -3.20
C THR A 58 7.26 -8.04 -1.76
N GLN A 59 6.35 -7.16 -1.37
CA GLN A 59 6.24 -6.72 0.03
C GLN A 59 4.77 -6.70 0.45
N GLU A 60 4.50 -7.34 1.59
CA GLU A 60 3.23 -7.22 2.30
C GLU A 60 3.22 -5.98 3.20
N TYR A 61 2.20 -5.14 3.05
CA TYR A 61 2.00 -3.94 3.87
C TYR A 61 1.03 -4.23 5.02
N THR A 62 1.33 -5.23 5.83
CA THR A 62 0.42 -5.74 6.86
C THR A 62 0.27 -4.79 8.07
N ALA A 63 -0.97 -4.51 8.47
CA ALA A 63 -1.29 -3.70 9.64
C ALA A 63 -2.28 -4.42 10.59
N PRO A 64 -1.91 -4.67 11.86
CA PRO A 64 -2.86 -5.01 12.91
C PRO A 64 -3.75 -3.80 13.22
N ILE A 65 -5.07 -3.99 13.17
CA ILE A 65 -6.05 -2.92 13.35
C ILE A 65 -6.84 -3.08 14.66
N VAL A 66 -7.33 -4.29 14.94
CA VAL A 66 -8.13 -4.66 16.12
C VAL A 66 -9.24 -3.64 16.43
N LYS A 67 -10.09 -3.35 15.44
CA LYS A 67 -11.24 -2.41 15.54
C LYS A 67 -12.46 -2.95 14.81
N TYR A 68 -13.64 -2.43 15.13
CA TYR A 68 -14.83 -2.66 14.31
C TYR A 68 -14.90 -1.61 13.19
N SER A 69 -15.33 -2.04 12.00
CA SER A 69 -15.56 -1.14 10.87
C SER A 69 -16.55 -1.76 9.89
N ARG A 70 -17.20 -0.93 9.06
CA ARG A 70 -17.99 -1.40 7.90
C ARG A 70 -17.25 -1.18 6.58
N TYR A 71 -16.46 -0.12 6.50
CA TYR A 71 -15.73 0.33 5.32
C TYR A 71 -14.24 0.44 5.62
N ILE A 72 -13.44 -0.02 4.68
CA ILE A 72 -11.99 0.12 4.71
C ILE A 72 -11.61 0.85 3.42
N LYS A 73 -10.77 1.87 3.54
CA LYS A 73 -10.16 2.57 2.41
C LYS A 73 -8.65 2.36 2.51
N VAL A 74 -8.06 1.89 1.42
CA VAL A 74 -6.63 1.67 1.28
C VAL A 74 -6.07 2.75 0.38
N ILE A 75 -5.00 3.43 0.80
CA ILE A 75 -4.31 4.45 0.01
C ILE A 75 -2.85 4.04 -0.12
N ALA A 76 -2.45 3.54 -1.29
CA ALA A 76 -1.06 3.30 -1.64
C ALA A 76 -0.48 4.59 -2.24
N LYS A 77 0.47 5.22 -1.53
CA LYS A 77 1.08 6.49 -1.96
C LYS A 77 2.12 6.25 -3.03
N GLN A 78 1.90 6.79 -4.23
CA GLN A 78 2.84 6.73 -5.36
C GLN A 78 4.28 7.09 -4.93
N TYR A 79 5.26 6.31 -5.41
CA TYR A 79 6.67 6.68 -5.29
C TYR A 79 6.96 8.01 -6.01
N GLY A 80 6.33 8.21 -7.17
CA GLY A 80 6.43 9.41 -7.98
C GLY A 80 7.42 9.18 -9.13
N PRO A 81 8.12 10.25 -9.57
CA PRO A 81 9.15 10.13 -10.59
C PRO A 81 10.27 9.18 -10.18
N LEU A 82 10.79 8.43 -11.15
CA LEU A 82 11.94 7.54 -10.98
C LEU A 82 13.17 8.34 -10.54
N PRO A 83 13.95 7.82 -9.59
CA PRO A 83 15.10 8.51 -8.99
C PRO A 83 16.26 8.67 -9.99
N GLU A 84 17.23 9.51 -9.63
CA GLU A 84 18.33 9.94 -10.52
C GLU A 84 19.19 8.79 -11.06
N TRP A 85 19.32 7.70 -10.31
CA TRP A 85 20.12 6.54 -10.71
C TRP A 85 19.44 5.69 -11.80
N HIS A 86 18.13 5.85 -12.01
CA HIS A 86 17.37 5.03 -12.94
C HIS A 86 17.51 5.55 -14.38
N GLU A 87 17.62 4.66 -15.37
CA GLU A 87 17.81 5.02 -16.78
C GLU A 87 16.72 5.96 -17.31
N SER A 88 15.46 5.69 -16.93
CA SER A 88 14.29 6.54 -17.19
C SER A 88 14.00 7.58 -16.10
N LYS A 89 15.03 8.15 -15.45
CA LYS A 89 14.87 9.15 -14.38
C LYS A 89 13.85 10.25 -14.72
N GLY A 90 13.08 10.67 -13.73
CA GLY A 90 12.06 11.72 -13.88
C GLY A 90 10.72 11.25 -14.48
N ILE A 91 10.65 10.04 -15.05
CA ILE A 91 9.38 9.46 -15.52
C ILE A 91 8.61 8.86 -14.34
N SER A 92 7.28 8.93 -14.36
CA SER A 92 6.43 8.35 -13.32
C SER A 92 6.61 6.85 -13.20
N SER A 93 6.76 6.36 -11.97
CA SER A 93 6.72 4.92 -11.67
C SER A 93 5.30 4.36 -11.74
N TYR A 94 5.19 3.03 -11.76
CA TYR A 94 3.95 2.30 -11.54
C TYR A 94 3.90 1.70 -10.12
N ILE A 95 2.70 1.47 -9.61
CA ILE A 95 2.45 0.57 -8.48
C ILE A 95 1.73 -0.65 -9.03
N PHE A 96 2.29 -1.83 -8.81
CA PHE A 96 1.62 -3.09 -9.11
C PHE A 96 1.26 -3.76 -7.78
N ALA A 97 0.04 -4.27 -7.71
CA ALA A 97 -0.54 -4.90 -6.55
C ALA A 97 -1.44 -6.05 -6.99
N ASP A 98 -1.56 -7.05 -6.13
CA ASP A 98 -2.37 -8.23 -6.34
C ASP A 98 -3.62 -8.22 -5.44
N GLU A 99 -3.43 -8.25 -4.11
CA GLU A 99 -4.47 -8.60 -3.17
C GLU A 99 -4.58 -7.60 -2.00
N ILE A 100 -5.83 -7.39 -1.57
CA ILE A 100 -6.15 -6.75 -0.30
C ILE A 100 -6.83 -7.80 0.57
N THR A 101 -6.16 -8.23 1.63
CA THR A 101 -6.67 -9.23 2.57
C THR A 101 -7.15 -8.55 3.84
N ILE A 102 -8.33 -8.92 4.32
CA ILE A 102 -8.95 -8.39 5.55
C ILE A 102 -9.31 -9.59 6.44
N GLU A 103 -8.76 -9.63 7.65
CA GLU A 103 -9.10 -10.60 8.71
C GLU A 103 -9.91 -9.94 9.83
#